data_AF-A0A376W086-F1
#
_entry.id   AF-A0A376W086-F1
#
_cell.length_a   1.000
_cell.length_b   1.000
_cell.length_c   1.000
_cell.angle_alpha   90.00
_cell.angle_beta   90.00
_cell.angle_gamma   90.00
#
_symmetry.space_group_name_H-M   'P 1'
#
loop_
_entity.id
_entity.type
_entity.pdbx_description
1 polymer ?
#
loop_
_entity_poly.entity_id
_entity_poly.type
_entity_poly.pdbx_seq_one_letter_code
_entity_poly.pdbx_strand_id
1 'polypeptide(L)'
;MELPRYGLVTFTWGNVSAIDRERGLVVIKPSGVAYETMKADDMVVVDMSGNVVEGEYRPSSDTATHLELYRRYPSLGGMSIPTPLMPPHGRRRGWRSRR
;
A
#
# COMPACT_ATOMS: atom_id res chain seq x y z
N MET A 1 -10.49 -4.69 10.13
CA MET A 1 -9.37 -3.88 9.59
C MET A 1 -9.53 -2.44 10.04
N GLU A 2 -8.47 -1.81 10.55
CA GLU A 2 -8.53 -0.48 11.20
C GLU A 2 -8.43 0.71 10.22
N LEU A 3 -7.75 0.57 9.08
CA LEU A 3 -7.49 1.70 8.17
C LEU A 3 -8.75 2.37 7.59
N PRO A 4 -9.79 1.63 7.11
CA PRO A 4 -11.03 2.25 6.66
C PRO A 4 -11.80 2.91 7.81
N ARG A 5 -11.72 2.33 9.02
CA ARG A 5 -12.37 2.85 10.23
C ARG A 5 -11.85 4.25 10.61
N TYR A 6 -10.57 4.51 10.36
CA TYR A 6 -9.93 5.80 10.58
C TYR A 6 -9.97 6.74 9.36
N GLY A 7 -10.64 6.36 8.26
CA GLY A 7 -10.72 7.19 7.05
C GLY A 7 -9.39 7.38 6.33
N LEU A 8 -8.40 6.51 6.57
CA LEU A 8 -7.08 6.59 5.94
C LEU A 8 -7.06 5.99 4.52
N VAL A 9 -8.09 5.22 4.18
CA VAL A 9 -8.28 4.57 2.87
C VAL A 9 -9.74 4.64 2.46
N THR A 10 -10.02 4.74 1.16
CA THR A 10 -11.39 4.81 0.62
C THR A 10 -11.55 3.78 -0.49
N PHE A 11 -12.58 2.92 -0.42
CA PHE A 11 -12.82 1.83 -1.39
C PHE A 11 -11.59 0.93 -1.59
N THR A 12 -11.17 0.70 -2.84
CA THR A 12 -9.96 -0.07 -3.18
C THR A 12 -8.69 0.79 -3.12
N TRP A 13 -8.79 2.10 -2.85
CA TRP A 13 -7.67 3.03 -2.95
C TRP A 13 -6.89 3.11 -1.63
N GLY A 14 -5.61 3.45 -1.75
CA GLY A 14 -4.66 3.33 -0.68
C GLY A 14 -4.27 1.88 -0.40
N ASN A 15 -3.04 1.69 0.05
CA ASN A 15 -2.43 0.39 0.25
C ASN A 15 -1.59 0.38 1.53
N VAL A 16 -1.38 -0.83 2.01
CA VAL A 16 -0.64 -1.12 3.23
C VAL A 16 0.26 -2.31 2.96
N SER A 17 1.44 -2.29 3.56
CA SER A 17 2.36 -3.41 3.57
C SER A 17 3.05 -3.54 4.92
N ALA A 18 3.61 -4.71 5.17
CA ALA A 18 4.56 -4.97 6.25
C ALA A 18 5.74 -5.78 5.72
N ILE A 19 6.90 -5.66 6.36
CA ILE A 19 8.11 -6.41 6.01
C ILE A 19 8.50 -7.38 7.12
N ASP A 20 8.76 -8.63 6.73
CA ASP A 20 9.52 -9.60 7.52
C ASP A 20 10.99 -9.49 7.11
N ARG A 21 11.80 -8.89 7.99
CA ARG A 21 13.22 -8.64 7.73
C ARG A 21 14.07 -9.90 7.84
N GLU A 22 13.67 -10.87 8.65
CA GLU A 22 14.41 -12.13 8.82
C GLU A 22 14.33 -12.96 7.54
N ARG A 23 13.17 -12.91 6.88
CA ARG A 23 12.91 -13.65 5.63
C ARG A 23 13.13 -12.82 4.37
N GLY A 24 13.23 -11.50 4.47
CA GLY A 24 13.33 -10.60 3.32
C GLY A 24 12.06 -10.58 2.47
N LEU A 25 10.90 -10.73 3.12
CA LEU A 25 9.59 -10.81 2.46
C LEU A 25 8.72 -9.62 2.85
N VAL A 26 7.93 -9.14 1.89
CA VAL A 26 6.99 -8.04 2.08
C VAL A 26 5.58 -8.53 1.76
N VAL A 27 4.68 -8.39 2.73
CA VAL A 27 3.25 -8.65 2.53
C VAL A 27 2.60 -7.34 2.15
N ILE A 28 1.92 -7.27 1.01
CA ILE A 28 1.27 -6.06 0.50
C ILE A 28 -0.15 -6.35 0.03
N LYS A 29 -1.03 -5.35 0.22
CA LYS A 29 -2.40 -5.41 -0.28
C LYS A 29 -2.44 -5.70 -1.80
N PRO A 30 -3.34 -6.56 -2.28
CA PRO A 30 -3.59 -6.77 -3.70
C PRO A 30 -4.24 -5.56 -4.38
N SER A 31 -3.97 -5.40 -5.67
CA SER A 31 -4.61 -4.38 -6.50
C SER A 31 -6.07 -4.73 -6.79
N GLY A 32 -6.96 -3.74 -6.70
CA GLY A 32 -8.37 -3.89 -7.09
C GLY A 32 -9.28 -4.62 -6.11
N VAL A 33 -8.77 -5.12 -4.97
CA VAL A 33 -9.59 -5.76 -3.94
C VAL A 33 -10.04 -4.73 -2.90
N ALA A 34 -11.35 -4.74 -2.60
CA ALA A 34 -11.99 -3.83 -1.66
C ALA A 34 -11.65 -4.22 -0.22
N TYR A 35 -11.40 -3.23 0.65
CA TYR A 35 -11.03 -3.49 2.05
C TYR A 35 -12.12 -4.20 2.85
N GLU A 36 -13.38 -4.02 2.47
CA GLU A 36 -14.55 -4.56 3.13
C GLU A 36 -14.66 -6.08 2.98
N THR A 37 -14.15 -6.63 1.87
CA THR A 37 -14.24 -8.06 1.54
C THR A 37 -12.90 -8.78 1.58
N MET A 38 -11.81 -8.05 1.77
CA MET A 38 -10.45 -8.59 1.73
C MET A 38 -10.18 -9.50 2.93
N LYS A 39 -9.66 -10.68 2.65
CA LYS A 39 -9.21 -11.68 3.61
C LYS A 39 -7.69 -11.65 3.73
N ALA A 40 -7.17 -12.31 4.77
CA ALA A 40 -5.73 -12.49 4.93
C ALA A 40 -5.11 -13.22 3.72
N ASP A 41 -5.79 -14.24 3.21
CA ASP A 41 -5.34 -15.05 2.07
C ASP A 41 -5.31 -14.28 0.74
N ASP A 42 -5.98 -13.11 0.67
CA ASP A 42 -5.95 -12.26 -0.52
C ASP A 42 -4.67 -11.41 -0.60
N MET A 43 -3.90 -11.34 0.50
CA MET A 43 -2.64 -10.57 0.56
C MET A 43 -1.58 -11.18 -0.36
N VAL A 44 -0.72 -10.33 -0.91
CA VAL A 44 0.34 -10.77 -1.83
C VAL A 44 1.67 -10.67 -1.13
N VAL A 45 2.46 -11.74 -1.18
CA VAL A 45 3.84 -11.77 -0.67
C VAL A 45 4.80 -11.54 -1.83
N VAL A 46 5.68 -10.56 -1.67
CA VAL A 46 6.75 -10.26 -2.63
C VAL A 46 8.11 -10.33 -1.94
N ASP A 47 9.16 -10.64 -2.71
CA ASP A 47 10.54 -10.50 -2.25
C ASP A 47 11.01 -9.03 -2.30
N MET A 48 12.21 -8.77 -1.77
CA MET A 48 12.83 -7.44 -1.83
C MET A 48 13.21 -6.97 -3.24
N SER A 49 13.06 -7.80 -4.27
CA SER A 49 13.21 -7.42 -5.69
C SER A 49 11.86 -7.09 -6.35
N GLY A 50 10.74 -7.40 -5.69
CA GLY A 50 9.38 -7.19 -6.18
C GLY A 50 8.80 -8.38 -6.95
N ASN A 51 9.43 -9.55 -6.89
CA ASN A 51 8.86 -10.76 -7.45
C ASN A 51 7.79 -11.30 -6.50
N VAL A 52 6.67 -11.76 -7.06
CA VAL A 52 5.61 -12.42 -6.28
C VAL A 52 6.12 -13.80 -5.85
N VAL A 53 6.11 -14.03 -4.55
CA VAL A 53 6.48 -15.30 -3.90
C VAL A 53 5.23 -16.12 -3.57
N GLU A 54 4.15 -15.45 -3.15
CA GLU A 54 2.88 -16.09 -2.78
C GLU A 54 1.70 -15.13 -3.03
N GLY A 55 0.53 -15.70 -3.33
CA GLY A 55 -0.72 -14.97 -3.56
C GLY A 55 -1.26 -15.14 -4.98
N GLU A 56 -2.58 -15.23 -5.12
CA GLU A 56 -3.25 -15.38 -6.42
C GLU A 56 -3.49 -14.02 -7.12
N TYR A 57 -3.48 -12.94 -6.34
CA TYR A 57 -3.75 -11.59 -6.82
C TYR A 57 -2.50 -10.87 -7.30
N ARG A 58 -2.72 -9.82 -8.09
CA ARG A 58 -1.64 -8.89 -8.45
C ARG A 58 -1.34 -7.98 -7.26
N PRO A 59 -0.05 -7.76 -6.91
CA PRO A 59 0.30 -6.85 -5.84
C PRO A 59 -0.08 -5.40 -6.21
N SER A 60 -0.15 -4.53 -5.20
CA SER A 60 -0.43 -3.10 -5.40
C SER A 60 0.46 -2.46 -6.47
N SER A 61 -0.05 -1.48 -7.22
CA SER A 61 0.75 -0.67 -8.14
C SER A 61 1.89 0.08 -7.44
N ASP A 62 1.73 0.37 -6.15
CA ASP A 62 2.73 1.12 -5.36
C ASP A 62 3.81 0.22 -4.74
N THR A 63 3.83 -1.08 -5.07
CA THR A 63 4.80 -2.05 -4.50
C THR A 63 6.24 -1.55 -4.60
N ALA A 64 6.65 -0.98 -5.74
CA ALA A 64 8.00 -0.46 -5.91
C ALA A 64 8.36 0.65 -4.90
N THR A 65 7.41 1.52 -4.57
CA THR A 65 7.58 2.58 -3.57
C THR A 65 7.78 2.01 -2.17
N HIS A 66 6.98 1.00 -1.79
CA HIS A 66 7.13 0.33 -0.51
C HIS A 66 8.50 -0.35 -0.37
N LEU A 67 8.93 -1.09 -1.40
CA LEU A 67 10.23 -1.77 -1.40
C LEU A 67 11.38 -0.78 -1.27
N GLU A 68 11.33 0.33 -2.00
CA GLU A 68 12.39 1.34 -1.93
C GLU A 68 12.50 1.95 -0.54
N LEU A 69 11.37 2.20 0.11
CA LEU A 69 11.36 2.75 1.47
C LEU A 69 11.85 1.73 2.50
N TYR A 70 11.54 0.44 2.35
CA TYR A 70 12.11 -0.60 3.22
C TYR A 70 13.62 -0.79 3.03
N ARG A 71 14.13 -0.65 1.80
CA ARG A 71 15.58 -0.65 1.52
C ARG A 71 16.27 0.55 2.16
N ARG A 72 15.67 1.74 2.03
CA ARG A 72 16.25 2.99 2.54
C ARG A 72 16.19 3.13 4.05
N TYR A 73 15.15 2.59 4.69
CA TYR A 73 14.90 2.76 6.11
C TYR A 73 14.78 1.40 6.82
N PRO A 74 15.90 0.87 7.35
CA PRO A 74 15.93 -0.43 8.03
C PRO A 74 15.01 -0.55 9.25
N SER A 75 14.69 0.57 9.91
CA SER A 75 13.82 0.61 11.09
C SER A 75 12.32 0.48 10.77
N LEU A 76 11.91 0.59 9.51
CA LEU A 76 10.51 0.44 9.12
C LEU A 76 10.08 -1.04 9.16
N GLY A 77 8.98 -1.31 9.86
CA GLY A 77 8.30 -2.61 9.88
C GLY A 77 6.97 -2.62 9.11
N GLY A 78 6.38 -1.46 8.84
CA GLY A 78 5.10 -1.34 8.15
C GLY A 78 4.92 0.04 7.52
N MET A 79 4.13 0.10 6.45
CA MET A 79 3.88 1.33 5.71
C MET A 79 2.47 1.31 5.13
N SER A 80 1.81 2.46 5.17
CA SER A 80 0.57 2.72 4.45
C SER A 80 0.70 3.96 3.57
N ILE A 81 0.25 3.88 2.31
CA ILE A 81 0.03 5.04 1.46
C ILE A 81 -1.49 5.29 1.46
N PRO A 82 -1.95 6.36 2.13
CA PRO A 82 -3.37 6.64 2.25
C PRO A 82 -3.95 7.20 0.95
N THR A 83 -5.28 7.11 0.81
CA THR A 83 -5.97 7.85 -0.25
C THR A 83 -5.94 9.34 0.13
N PRO A 84 -5.66 10.27 -0.80
CA PRO A 84 -5.86 11.69 -0.52
C PRO A 84 -7.33 11.89 -0.16
N LEU A 85 -7.61 12.37 1.06
CA LEU A 85 -8.94 12.80 1.45
C LEU A 85 -9.36 13.91 0.48
N MET A 86 -10.25 13.61 -0.47
CA MET A 86 -10.84 14.67 -1.27
C MET A 86 -11.68 15.52 -0.31
N PRO A 87 -11.41 16.83 -0.20
CA PRO A 87 -12.21 17.68 0.66
C PRO A 87 -13.68 17.61 0.20
N PRO A 88 -14.64 17.58 1.14
CA PRO A 88 -16.05 17.60 0.81
C PRO A 88 -16.37 18.94 0.16
N HIS A 89 -16.35 18.95 -1.19
CA HIS A 89 -16.64 20.09 -2.07
C HIS A 89 -15.70 21.29 -1.92
N GLY A 90 -14.90 21.56 -2.96
CA GLY A 90 -14.34 22.91 -3.20
C GLY A 90 -12.83 23.00 -3.42
N ARG A 91 -12.49 23.36 -4.66
CA ARG A 91 -11.19 23.86 -5.15
C ARG A 91 -10.01 22.87 -5.13
N ARG A 92 -9.73 22.32 -6.33
CA ARG A 92 -8.39 21.88 -6.72
C ARG A 92 -7.43 23.07 -6.53
N ARG A 93 -6.55 23.03 -5.53
CA ARG A 93 -5.37 23.91 -5.55
C ARG A 93 -4.50 23.45 -6.72
N GLY A 94 -4.50 24.24 -7.79
CA GLY A 94 -3.69 24.00 -8.96
C GLY A 94 -2.23 23.85 -8.57
N TRP A 95 -1.68 22.67 -8.83
CA TRP A 95 -0.26 22.40 -8.76
C TRP A 95 0.39 23.15 -9.94
N ARG A 96 0.74 24.43 -9.74
CA ARG A 96 1.57 25.16 -10.70
C ARG A 96 3.00 24.65 -10.53
N SER A 97 3.47 23.90 -11.52
CA SER A 97 4.88 23.56 -11.71
C SER A 97 5.71 24.84 -11.68
N ARG A 98 6.59 24.98 -10.69
CA ARG A 98 7.70 25.93 -10.80
C ARG A 98 8.78 25.24 -11.65
N ARG A 99 9.02 25.78 -12.83
CA ARG A 99 10.31 25.65 -13.51
C ARG A 99 11.35 26.45 -12.73
#